data_AF-A0A359I7U9-F1
#
_entry.id   AF-A0A359I7U9-F1
#
_cell.length_a   1.000
_cell.length_b   1.000
_cell.length_c   1.000
_cell.angle_alpha   90.00
_cell.angle_beta   90.00
_cell.angle_gamma   90.00
#
_symmetry.space_group_name_H-M   'P 1'
#
loop_
_entity.id
_entity.type
_entity.pdbx_description
1 polymer ?
#
loop_
_entity_poly.entity_id
_entity_poly.type
_entity_poly.pdbx_seq_one_letter_code
_entity_poly.pdbx_strand_id
1 'polypeptide(L)'
;MAQRTGFILKVDNSDDKNRVFAVSCDVETDAAGNRSVSNIKVSRDGVNVANFSVSQSSPEAEPSVSVNFYGLPMEEHAGCLAEVYAFIKDAVENAAECGLDA
;
A
#
# COMPACT_ATOMS: atom_id res chain seq x y z
N MET A 1 -1.02 -13.50 -29.56
CA MET A 1 -1.15 -12.14 -29.02
C MET A 1 -0.62 -12.18 -27.60
N ALA A 2 0.36 -11.36 -27.23
CA ALA A 2 0.90 -11.37 -25.88
C ALA A 2 -0.14 -10.78 -24.93
N GLN A 3 -0.75 -11.64 -24.11
CA GLN A 3 -1.56 -11.25 -22.97
C GLN A 3 -0.70 -10.31 -22.13
N ARG A 4 -1.13 -9.05 -21.93
CA ARG A 4 -0.47 -8.15 -20.98
C ARG A 4 -0.56 -8.81 -19.60
N THR A 5 0.51 -9.47 -19.21
CA THR A 5 0.79 -9.93 -17.86
C THR A 5 0.73 -8.72 -16.93
N GLY A 6 0.23 -8.92 -15.71
CA GLY A 6 -0.23 -7.91 -14.75
C GLY A 6 0.44 -6.53 -14.76
N PHE A 7 -0.33 -5.50 -14.44
CA PHE A 7 0.21 -4.15 -14.33
C PHE A 7 0.39 -3.74 -12.87
N ILE A 8 1.34 -2.82 -12.68
CA ILE A 8 1.67 -2.23 -11.38
C ILE A 8 1.25 -0.76 -11.42
N LEU A 9 0.31 -0.40 -10.56
CA LEU A 9 -0.06 0.98 -10.29
C LEU A 9 0.77 1.49 -9.11
N LYS A 10 1.49 2.60 -9.30
CA LYS A 10 2.17 3.29 -8.20
C LYS A 10 1.24 4.34 -7.65
N VAL A 11 0.91 4.24 -6.36
CA VAL A 11 0.03 5.17 -5.67
C VAL A 11 0.85 5.88 -4.61
N ASP A 12 0.74 7.20 -4.56
CA ASP A 12 1.51 8.08 -3.70
C ASP A 12 0.63 9.27 -3.34
N ASN A 13 0.59 9.66 -2.06
CA ASN A 13 -0.12 10.86 -1.59
C ASN A 13 0.81 11.89 -0.96
N SER A 14 2.11 11.85 -1.25
CA SER A 14 3.10 12.77 -0.67
C SER A 14 2.89 14.23 -1.09
N ASP A 15 2.08 14.47 -2.11
CA ASP A 15 1.66 15.79 -2.56
C ASP A 15 0.46 16.35 -1.77
N ASP A 16 -0.27 15.52 -1.03
CA ASP A 16 -1.38 15.95 -0.18
C ASP A 16 -0.88 16.60 1.12
N LYS A 17 -0.82 17.93 1.08
CA LYS A 17 -0.38 18.76 2.22
C LYS A 17 -1.29 18.70 3.44
N ASN A 18 -2.47 18.09 3.34
CA ASN A 18 -3.39 17.94 4.48
C ASN A 18 -3.16 16.63 5.24
N ARG A 19 -2.31 15.73 4.72
CA ARG A 19 -2.00 14.45 5.35
C ARG A 19 -0.86 14.60 6.34
N VAL A 20 -0.95 13.84 7.41
CA VAL A 20 0.09 13.77 8.44
C VAL A 20 1.19 12.80 8.02
N PHE A 21 0.82 11.75 7.27
CA PHE A 21 1.75 10.77 6.72
C PHE A 21 1.64 10.71 5.20
N ALA A 22 2.78 10.84 4.54
CA ALA A 22 2.94 10.52 3.14
C ALA A 22 3.17 9.01 3.00
N VAL A 23 2.24 8.34 2.36
CA VAL A 23 2.22 6.90 2.08
C VAL A 23 2.38 6.70 0.57
N SER A 24 3.27 5.78 0.21
CA SER A 24 3.39 5.29 -1.16
C SER A 24 3.37 3.77 -1.17
N CYS A 25 2.75 3.18 -2.19
CA CYS A 25 2.74 1.74 -2.39
C CYS A 25 2.58 1.39 -3.87
N ASP A 26 2.95 0.16 -4.19
CA ASP A 26 2.70 -0.46 -5.49
C ASP A 26 1.50 -1.40 -5.34
N VAL A 27 0.50 -1.24 -6.22
CA VAL A 27 -0.64 -2.16 -6.36
C VAL A 27 -0.45 -2.94 -7.65
N GLU A 28 -0.17 -4.24 -7.53
CA GLU A 28 -0.07 -5.14 -8.68
C GLU A 28 -1.39 -5.88 -8.86
N THR A 29 -1.92 -5.85 -10.08
CA THR A 29 -3.08 -6.67 -10.46
C THR A 29 -2.63 -7.76 -11.42
N ASP A 30 -2.86 -9.02 -11.03
CA ASP A 30 -2.51 -10.18 -11.85
C ASP A 30 -3.52 -10.40 -12.99
N ALA A 31 -3.23 -11.39 -13.86
CA ALA A 31 -4.09 -11.71 -14.99
C ALA A 31 -5.46 -12.32 -14.60
N ALA A 32 -5.63 -12.72 -13.34
CA ALA A 32 -6.89 -13.22 -12.78
C ALA A 32 -7.68 -12.12 -12.05
N GLY A 33 -7.17 -10.88 -12.01
CA GLY A 33 -7.79 -9.75 -11.32
C GLY A 33 -7.51 -9.71 -9.82
N ASN A 34 -6.64 -10.57 -9.30
CA ASN A 34 -6.21 -10.49 -7.90
C ASN A 34 -5.26 -9.31 -7.73
N ARG A 35 -5.41 -8.60 -6.60
CA ARG A 35 -4.63 -7.40 -6.30
C ARG A 35 -3.72 -7.67 -5.11
N SER A 36 -2.46 -7.31 -5.25
CA SER A 36 -1.47 -7.39 -4.18
C SER A 36 -0.80 -6.04 -3.97
N VAL A 37 -0.46 -5.73 -2.73
CA VAL A 37 0.13 -4.45 -2.34
C VAL A 37 1.54 -4.70 -1.83
N SER A 38 2.50 -3.95 -2.36
CA SER A 38 3.91 -4.07 -2.00
C SER A 38 4.58 -2.70 -1.90
N ASN A 39 5.84 -2.68 -1.45
CA ASN A 39 6.68 -1.47 -1.37
C ASN A 39 6.05 -0.31 -0.58
N ILE A 40 5.28 -0.64 0.46
CA ILE A 40 4.60 0.35 1.30
C ILE A 40 5.62 1.13 2.13
N LYS A 41 5.78 2.43 1.81
CA LYS A 41 6.66 3.35 2.54
C LYS A 41 5.85 4.45 3.18
N VAL A 42 6.20 4.79 4.41
CA VAL A 42 5.54 5.85 5.16
C VAL A 42 6.56 6.87 5.60
N SER A 43 6.33 8.12 5.21
CA SER A 43 7.17 9.25 5.58
C SER A 43 6.37 10.36 6.23
N ARG A 44 7.02 11.15 7.08
CA ARG A 44 6.53 12.43 7.60
C ARG A 44 7.61 13.46 7.33
N ASP A 45 7.25 14.58 6.72
CA ASP A 45 8.18 15.67 6.37
C ASP A 45 9.41 15.19 5.58
N GLY A 46 9.22 14.22 4.68
CA GLY A 46 10.28 13.62 3.86
C GLY A 46 11.19 12.63 4.60
N VAL A 47 10.93 12.34 5.87
CA VAL A 47 11.68 11.35 6.66
C VAL A 47 10.88 10.05 6.74
N ASN A 48 11.52 8.92 6.44
CA ASN A 48 10.89 7.60 6.57
C ASN A 48 10.64 7.27 8.05
N VAL A 49 9.37 7.06 8.41
CA VAL A 49 8.94 6.81 9.81
C VAL A 49 8.46 5.39 10.03
N ALA A 50 7.98 4.70 8.99
CA ALA A 50 7.57 3.30 9.07
C ALA A 50 7.76 2.56 7.74
N ASN A 51 8.08 1.27 7.83
CA ASN A 51 8.10 0.37 6.69
C ASN A 51 7.15 -0.81 6.96
N PHE A 52 6.33 -1.14 5.97
CA PHE A 52 5.37 -2.21 6.04
C PHE A 52 5.80 -3.32 5.10
N SER A 53 5.77 -4.55 5.58
CA SER A 53 6.07 -5.73 4.77
C SER A 53 4.91 -6.70 4.90
N VAL A 54 4.24 -6.91 3.77
CA VAL A 54 3.16 -7.89 3.63
C VAL A 54 3.79 -9.18 3.12
N SER A 55 3.51 -10.29 3.80
CA SER A 55 3.96 -11.61 3.41
C SER A 55 2.78 -12.56 3.41
N GLN A 56 2.66 -13.34 2.35
CA GLN A 56 1.67 -14.40 2.25
C GLN A 56 2.39 -15.63 1.71
N SER A 57 2.46 -16.68 2.52
CA SER A 57 3.22 -17.88 2.19
C SER A 57 2.53 -18.75 1.12
N SER A 58 1.22 -18.60 0.96
CA SER A 58 0.40 -19.29 -0.05
C SER A 58 -0.92 -18.54 -0.28
N PRO A 59 -1.57 -18.67 -1.45
CA PRO A 59 -2.84 -17.99 -1.73
C PRO A 59 -3.96 -18.26 -0.70
N GLU A 60 -3.93 -19.44 -0.07
CA GLU A 60 -4.91 -19.86 0.95
C GLU A 60 -4.55 -19.42 2.38
N ALA A 61 -3.33 -18.90 2.59
CA ALA A 61 -2.89 -18.45 3.91
C ALA A 61 -3.37 -17.02 4.16
N GLU A 62 -3.73 -16.70 5.40
CA GLU A 62 -3.99 -15.33 5.79
C GLU A 62 -2.72 -14.48 5.62
N PRO A 63 -2.81 -13.28 5.01
CA PRO A 63 -1.65 -12.42 4.85
C PRO A 63 -1.16 -11.93 6.21
N SER A 64 0.15 -12.02 6.42
CA SER A 64 0.83 -11.46 7.58
C SER A 64 1.41 -10.09 7.24
N VAL A 65 1.07 -9.09 8.04
CA VAL A 65 1.62 -7.73 7.94
C VAL A 65 2.59 -7.50 9.09
N SER A 66 3.83 -7.15 8.74
CA SER A 66 4.86 -6.73 9.70
C SER A 66 5.16 -5.25 9.49
N VAL A 67 5.36 -4.53 10.60
CA VAL A 67 5.58 -3.08 10.59
C VAL A 67 6.77 -2.75 11.47
N ASN A 68 7.72 -1.99 10.91
CA ASN A 68 8.86 -1.46 11.63
C ASN A 68 8.76 0.07 11.68
N PHE A 69 8.70 0.64 12.88
CA PHE A 69 8.71 2.09 13.12
C PHE A 69 10.13 2.57 13.48
N TYR A 70 10.59 3.66 12.86
CA TYR A 70 11.98 4.13 12.98
C TYR A 70 12.17 5.49 13.68
N GLY A 71 11.07 6.19 13.99
CA GLY A 71 11.13 7.51 14.61
C GLY A 71 9.78 8.04 15.06
N LEU A 72 8.78 7.16 15.16
CA LEU A 72 7.41 7.49 15.54
C LEU A 72 7.19 7.12 17.00
N PRO A 73 6.72 8.02 17.88
CA PRO A 73 6.40 7.67 19.25
C PRO A 73 5.25 6.66 19.29
N MET A 74 5.26 5.77 20.28
CA MET A 74 4.30 4.65 20.37
C MET A 74 2.83 5.10 20.36
N GLU A 75 2.56 6.28 20.92
CA GLU A 75 1.22 6.90 20.94
C GLU A 75 0.69 7.22 19.53
N GLU A 76 1.58 7.45 18.56
CA GLU A 76 1.23 7.77 17.18
C GLU A 76 1.16 6.53 16.27
N HIS A 77 1.59 5.35 16.74
CA HIS A 77 1.61 4.12 15.93
C HIS A 77 0.21 3.74 15.45
N ALA A 78 -0.79 3.82 16.33
CA ALA A 78 -2.18 3.48 15.99
C ALA A 78 -2.74 4.41 14.90
N GLY A 79 -2.44 5.72 14.97
CA GLY A 79 -2.86 6.69 13.97
C GLY A 79 -2.18 6.45 12.62
N CYS A 80 -0.88 6.18 12.63
CA CYS A 80 -0.14 5.83 11.42
C CYS A 80 -0.68 4.55 10.76
N LEU A 81 -0.95 3.50 11.54
CA LEU A 81 -1.56 2.28 11.02
C LEU A 81 -2.91 2.57 10.36
N ALA A 82 -3.80 3.29 11.05
CA ALA A 82 -5.12 3.62 10.52
C ALA A 82 -5.06 4.38 9.20
N GLU A 83 -4.16 5.37 9.09
CA GLU A 83 -3.98 6.16 7.87
C GLU A 83 -3.44 5.31 6.71
N VAL A 84 -2.47 4.43 6.97
CA VAL A 84 -1.91 3.52 5.96
C VAL A 84 -2.95 2.52 5.48
N TYR A 85 -3.72 1.90 6.38
CA TYR A 85 -4.78 0.97 6.00
C TYR A 85 -5.88 1.65 5.17
N ALA A 86 -6.29 2.87 5.56
CA ALA A 86 -7.26 3.64 4.79
C ALA A 86 -6.74 3.99 3.39
N PHE A 87 -5.47 4.43 3.30
CA PHE A 87 -4.83 4.74 2.02
C PHE A 87 -4.71 3.50 1.12
N ILE A 88 -4.27 2.37 1.66
CA ILE A 88 -4.15 1.12 0.88
C ILE A 88 -5.51 0.64 0.38
N LYS A 89 -6.55 0.71 1.23
CA LYS A 89 -7.91 0.33 0.83
C LYS A 89 -8.38 1.17 -0.36
N ASP A 90 -8.23 2.49 -0.24
CA ASP A 90 -8.60 3.43 -1.30
C ASP A 90 -7.76 3.21 -2.58
N ALA A 91 -6.46 2.94 -2.45
CA ALA A 91 -5.59 2.61 -3.58
C ALA A 91 -6.05 1.34 -4.32
N VAL A 92 -6.45 0.31 -3.59
CA VAL A 92 -6.96 -0.96 -4.17
C VAL A 92 -8.34 -0.77 -4.81
N GLU A 93 -9.22 0.02 -4.20
CA GLU A 93 -10.54 0.36 -4.76
C GLU A 93 -10.40 1.21 -6.03
N ASN A 94 -9.59 2.27 -6.01
CA ASN A 94 -9.32 3.11 -7.19
C ASN A 94 -8.62 2.34 -8.32
N ALA A 95 -7.76 1.38 -7.99
CA ALA A 95 -7.16 0.48 -8.99
C ALA A 95 -8.22 -0.41 -9.67
N ALA A 96 -9.33 -0.74 -9.00
CA ALA A 96 -10.46 -1.41 -9.63
C ALA A 96 -11.18 -0.48 -10.62
N GLU A 97 -11.41 0.78 -10.24
CA GLU A 97 -12.15 1.77 -11.05
C GLU A 97 -11.37 2.27 -12.28
N CYS A 98 -10.04 2.33 -12.22
CA CYS A 98 -9.16 2.82 -13.31
C CYS A 98 -9.12 1.91 -14.56
N GLY A 99 -10.04 0.95 -14.71
CA GLY A 99 -10.20 0.15 -15.93
C GLY A 99 -9.44 -1.18 -15.91
N LEU A 100 -9.60 -1.94 -14.83
CA LEU A 100 -9.19 -3.35 -14.71
C LEU A 100 -10.34 -4.35 -14.74
N ASP A 101 -11.55 -3.89 -15.05
CA ASP A 101 -12.60 -4.79 -15.53
C ASP A 101 -12.30 -5.10 -17.01
N ALA A 102 -11.47 -6.11 -17.25
CA ALA A 102 -11.32 -6.75 -18.56
C ALA A 102 -11.72 -8.23 -18.46
#